data_AF-H0USI4-F1
#
_entry.id   AF-H0USI4-F1
#
_cell.length_a   1.000
_cell.length_b   1.000
_cell.length_c   1.000
_cell.angle_alpha   90.00
_cell.angle_beta   90.00
_cell.angle_gamma   90.00
#
_symmetry.space_group_name_H-M   'P 1'
#
loop_
_entity.id
_entity.type
_entity.pdbx_description
1 polymer ?
#
loop_
_entity_poly.entity_id
_entity_poly.type
_entity_poly.pdbx_seq_one_letter_code
_entity_poly.pdbx_strand_id
1 'polypeptide(L)'
;MPKLRWVLFWSGASLVVAILATAFVLETRKVDRLAALVDKRMDELVALSRNNQEMEHKIRYYATDEGLARLAREEFNLFFPNEVVYRIEVVPEKPLRRK
;
A
#
# COMPACT_ATOMS: atom_id res chain seq x y z
N MET A 1 57.27 36.35 11.46
CA MET A 1 56.79 36.45 10.06
C MET A 1 56.45 35.06 9.56
N PRO A 2 55.18 34.75 9.24
CA PRO A 2 54.81 33.44 8.71
C PRO A 2 55.60 33.19 7.42
N LYS A 3 56.32 32.06 7.34
CA LYS A 3 57.10 31.71 6.14
C LYS A 3 56.13 31.46 5.00
N LEU A 4 56.30 32.16 3.87
CA LEU A 4 55.45 32.09 2.68
C LEU A 4 55.14 30.66 2.22
N ARG A 5 56.10 29.73 2.40
CA ARG A 5 55.95 28.28 2.15
C ARG A 5 54.77 27.64 2.89
N TRP A 6 54.53 28.02 4.15
CA TRP A 6 53.44 27.46 4.95
C TRP A 6 52.09 28.03 4.53
N VAL A 7 52.03 29.31 4.15
CA VAL A 7 50.79 29.93 3.65
C VAL A 7 50.35 29.28 2.35
N LEU A 8 51.28 29.06 1.42
CA LEU A 8 51.03 28.33 0.17
C LEU A 8 50.57 26.90 0.41
N PHE A 9 51.20 26.20 1.37
CA PHE A 9 50.82 24.83 1.73
C PHE A 9 49.39 24.76 2.28
N TRP A 10 49.05 25.61 3.26
CA TRP A 10 47.71 25.65 3.86
C TRP A 10 46.64 26.09 2.86
N SER A 11 46.97 27.02 1.96
CA SER A 11 46.06 27.43 0.89
C SER A 11 45.75 26.26 -0.06
N GLY A 12 46.77 25.53 -0.53
CA GLY A 12 46.57 24.35 -1.36
C GLY A 12 45.80 23.24 -0.65
N ALA A 13 46.13 22.96 0.61
CA ALA A 13 45.43 21.97 1.41
C ALA A 13 43.94 22.33 1.61
N SER A 14 43.64 23.60 1.89
CA SER A 14 42.25 24.06 2.03
C SER A 14 41.43 23.91 0.75
N LEU A 15 42.05 24.12 -0.42
CA LEU A 15 41.39 23.98 -1.71
C LEU A 15 40.99 22.52 -1.95
N VAL A 16 41.91 21.58 -1.70
CA VAL A 16 41.65 20.15 -1.85
C VAL A 16 40.54 19.69 -0.90
N VAL A 17 40.59 20.12 0.36
CA VAL A 17 39.54 19.80 1.34
C VAL A 17 38.20 20.38 0.93
N ALA A 18 38.15 21.62 0.43
CA ALA A 18 36.92 22.24 -0.04
C ALA A 18 36.28 21.48 -1.22
N ILE A 19 37.09 21.03 -2.18
CA ILE A 19 36.62 20.22 -3.32
C ILE A 19 36.06 18.88 -2.83
N LEU A 20 36.81 18.18 -1.97
CA LEU A 20 36.37 16.89 -1.41
C LEU A 20 35.09 17.02 -0.59
N ALA A 21 35.01 18.03 0.28
CA ALA A 21 33.82 18.28 1.09
C ALA A 21 32.60 18.56 0.20
N THR A 22 32.77 19.36 -0.84
CA THR A 22 31.68 19.68 -1.78
C THR A 22 31.23 18.44 -2.55
N ALA A 23 32.17 17.63 -3.03
CA ALA A 23 31.86 16.37 -3.71
C ALA A 23 31.12 15.40 -2.78
N PHE A 24 31.58 15.26 -1.53
CA PHE A 24 30.98 14.39 -0.54
C PHE A 24 29.55 14.82 -0.18
N VAL A 25 29.32 16.13 0.03
CA VAL A 25 27.98 16.67 0.31
C VAL A 25 27.02 16.46 -0.87
N LEU A 26 27.52 16.55 -2.11
CA LEU A 26 26.70 16.25 -3.29
C LEU A 26 26.36 14.77 -3.39
N GLU A 27 27.29 13.90 -3.02
CA GLU A 27 27.11 12.45 -3.05
C GLU A 27 26.14 11.97 -1.98
N THR A 28 26.24 12.46 -0.74
CA THR A 28 25.28 12.13 0.33
C THR A 28 23.86 12.55 -0.05
N ARG A 29 23.68 13.75 -0.64
CA ARG A 29 22.37 14.18 -1.16
C ARG A 29 21.80 13.27 -2.24
N LYS A 30 22.65 12.65 -3.06
CA LYS A 30 22.21 11.68 -4.07
C LYS A 30 21.77 10.38 -3.42
N VAL A 31 22.53 9.90 -2.42
CA VAL A 31 22.19 8.71 -1.64
C VAL A 31 20.87 8.91 -0.90
N ASP A 32 20.65 10.05 -0.26
CA ASP A 32 19.40 10.35 0.45
C ASP A 32 18.18 10.35 -0.48
N ARG A 33 18.33 10.92 -1.68
CA ARG A 33 17.26 10.88 -2.70
C ARG A 33 16.98 9.46 -3.18
N LEU A 34 18.01 8.66 -3.37
CA LEU A 34 17.86 7.28 -3.80
C LEU A 34 17.21 6.42 -2.70
N ALA A 35 17.62 6.62 -1.45
CA ALA A 35 17.05 5.97 -0.28
C ALA A 35 15.56 6.31 -0.13
N ALA A 36 15.18 7.59 -0.24
CA ALA A 36 13.78 8.00 -0.18
C ALA A 36 12.92 7.39 -1.31
N LEU A 37 13.50 7.21 -2.50
CA LEU A 37 12.80 6.58 -3.62
C LEU A 37 12.64 5.06 -3.42
N VAL A 38 13.65 4.41 -2.85
CA VAL A 38 13.59 2.99 -2.47
C VAL A 38 12.54 2.78 -1.38
N ASP A 39 12.53 3.62 -0.35
CA ASP A 39 11.59 3.53 0.77
C ASP A 39 10.14 3.64 0.29
N LYS A 40 9.87 4.61 -0.60
CA LYS A 40 8.55 4.74 -1.23
C LYS A 40 8.12 3.49 -2.02
N ARG A 41 9.05 2.86 -2.74
CA ARG A 41 8.77 1.62 -3.48
C ARG A 41 8.56 0.44 -2.53
N MET A 42 9.29 0.39 -1.42
CA MET A 42 9.11 -0.61 -0.38
C MET A 42 7.70 -0.51 0.22
N ASP A 43 7.24 0.71 0.54
CA ASP A 43 5.89 0.95 1.05
C ASP A 43 4.80 0.48 0.07
N GLU A 44 4.96 0.79 -1.22
CA GLU A 44 4.06 0.32 -2.28
C GLU A 44 4.02 -1.22 -2.35
N LEU A 45 5.18 -1.88 -2.26
CA LEU A 45 5.28 -3.34 -2.29
C LEU A 45 4.66 -3.99 -1.04
N VAL A 46 4.85 -3.39 0.13
CA VAL A 46 4.25 -3.87 1.39
C VAL A 46 2.73 -3.76 1.33
N ALA A 47 2.20 -2.63 0.82
CA ALA A 47 0.77 -2.45 0.64
C ALA A 47 0.18 -3.50 -0.33
N LEU A 48 0.86 -3.75 -1.46
CA LEU A 48 0.44 -4.76 -2.43
C LEU A 48 0.50 -6.18 -1.84
N SER A 49 1.54 -6.49 -1.07
CA SER A 49 1.69 -7.78 -0.38
C SER A 49 0.54 -8.03 0.60
N ARG A 50 0.14 -7.03 1.38
CA ARG A 50 -1.01 -7.13 2.30
C ARG A 50 -2.32 -7.37 1.55
N ASN A 51 -2.56 -6.66 0.46
CA ASN A 51 -3.74 -6.87 -0.37
C ASN A 51 -3.78 -8.30 -0.95
N ASN A 52 -2.63 -8.81 -1.41
CA ASN A 52 -2.54 -10.18 -1.89
C ASN A 52 -2.84 -11.20 -0.79
N GLN A 53 -2.32 -11.00 0.42
CA GLN A 53 -2.63 -11.87 1.55
C GLN A 53 -4.13 -11.89 1.89
N GLU A 54 -4.79 -10.72 1.84
CA GLU A 54 -6.23 -10.65 2.07
C GLU A 54 -7.03 -11.36 0.96
N MET A 55 -6.62 -11.19 -0.30
CA MET A 55 -7.22 -11.88 -1.44
C MET A 55 -7.02 -13.40 -1.35
N GLU A 56 -5.80 -13.87 -1.04
CA GLU A 56 -5.53 -15.29 -0.82
C GLU A 56 -6.38 -15.87 0.32
N HIS A 57 -6.57 -15.11 1.41
CA HIS A 57 -7.42 -15.54 2.51
C HIS A 57 -8.89 -15.68 2.08
N LYS A 58 -9.41 -14.71 1.32
CA LYS A 58 -10.77 -14.75 0.75
C LYS A 58 -10.94 -15.91 -0.23
N ILE A 59 -9.98 -16.10 -1.13
CA ILE A 59 -9.99 -17.23 -2.09
C ILE A 59 -10.00 -18.55 -1.33
N ARG A 60 -9.14 -18.71 -0.32
CA ARG A 60 -9.10 -19.92 0.50
C ARG A 60 -10.41 -20.16 1.24
N TYR A 61 -11.02 -19.11 1.78
CA TYR A 61 -12.31 -19.20 2.45
C TYR A 61 -13.43 -19.64 1.49
N TYR A 62 -13.54 -18.99 0.34
CA TYR A 62 -14.56 -19.33 -0.67
C TYR A 62 -14.29 -20.64 -1.41
N ALA A 63 -13.07 -21.18 -1.35
CA ALA A 63 -12.77 -22.51 -1.84
C ALA A 63 -13.34 -23.62 -0.93
N THR A 64 -13.79 -23.31 0.29
CA THR A 64 -14.50 -24.26 1.16
C THR A 64 -15.98 -24.33 0.81
N ASP A 65 -16.60 -25.51 0.96
CA ASP A 65 -18.03 -25.70 0.69
C ASP A 65 -18.91 -24.78 1.56
N GLU A 66 -18.51 -24.54 2.81
CA GLU A 66 -19.21 -23.63 3.72
C GLU A 66 -19.10 -22.17 3.28
N GLY A 67 -17.90 -21.72 2.89
CA GLY A 67 -17.68 -20.36 2.38
C GLY A 67 -18.42 -20.11 1.06
N LEU A 68 -18.45 -21.11 0.17
CA LEU A 68 -19.20 -21.03 -1.09
C LEU A 68 -20.71 -21.01 -0.85
N ALA A 69 -21.21 -21.86 0.05
CA ALA A 69 -22.63 -21.88 0.42
C ALA A 69 -23.09 -20.55 1.04
N ARG A 70 -22.23 -19.92 1.85
CA ARG A 70 -22.50 -18.60 2.41
C ARG A 70 -22.52 -17.52 1.33
N LEU A 71 -21.57 -17.52 0.40
CA LEU A 71 -21.55 -16.58 -0.73
C LEU A 71 -22.77 -16.75 -1.63
N ALA A 72 -23.17 -18.00 -1.92
CA ALA A 72 -24.37 -18.30 -2.70
C ALA A 72 -25.65 -17.75 -2.05
N ARG A 73 -25.70 -17.73 -0.72
CA ARG A 73 -26.84 -17.24 0.06
C ARG A 73 -26.87 -15.73 0.19
N GLU A 74 -25.72 -15.10 0.44
CA GLU A 74 -25.63 -13.63 0.60
C GLU A 74 -25.77 -12.89 -0.74
N GLU A 75 -25.12 -13.38 -1.81
CA GLU A 75 -25.06 -12.65 -3.09
C GLU A 75 -26.19 -13.04 -4.05
N PHE A 76 -26.58 -14.33 -4.07
CA PHE A 76 -27.56 -14.84 -5.02
C PHE A 76 -28.90 -15.23 -4.39
N ASN A 77 -29.03 -15.09 -3.06
CA ASN A 77 -30.20 -15.50 -2.29
C ASN A 77 -30.65 -16.93 -2.64
N LEU A 78 -29.66 -17.81 -2.93
CA LEU A 78 -29.90 -19.20 -3.25
C LEU A 78 -30.23 -19.96 -1.96
N PHE A 79 -31.35 -20.67 -1.99
CA PHE A 79 -31.81 -21.52 -0.89
C PHE A 79 -31.38 -22.96 -1.14
N PHE A 80 -31.15 -23.72 -0.07
CA PHE A 80 -30.87 -25.15 -0.24
C PHE A 80 -32.11 -25.87 -0.81
N PRO A 81 -31.93 -26.97 -1.56
CA PRO A 81 -33.04 -27.69 -2.20
C PRO A 81 -34.16 -28.11 -1.23
N ASN A 82 -33.84 -28.26 0.07
CA ASN A 82 -34.73 -28.76 1.10
C ASN A 82 -35.25 -27.65 2.04
N GLU A 83 -35.04 -26.37 1.70
CA GLU A 83 -35.31 -25.25 2.59
C GLU A 83 -36.69 -24.60 2.33
N VAL A 84 -37.46 -24.36 3.40
CA VAL A 84 -38.80 -23.78 3.31
C VAL A 84 -38.70 -22.26 3.23
N VAL A 85 -38.99 -21.69 2.06
CA VAL A 85 -38.94 -20.24 1.82
C VAL A 85 -40.31 -19.61 2.14
N TYR A 86 -40.36 -18.71 3.11
CA TYR A 86 -41.57 -17.95 3.46
C TYR A 86 -41.59 -16.62 2.69
N ARG A 87 -42.62 -16.41 1.86
CA ARG A 87 -42.85 -15.12 1.19
C ARG A 87 -43.67 -14.23 2.12
N ILE A 88 -43.06 -13.16 2.62
CA ILE A 88 -43.77 -12.14 3.40
C ILE A 88 -44.40 -11.17 2.41
N GLU A 89 -45.72 -11.26 2.22
CA GLU A 89 -46.48 -10.28 1.46
C GLU A 89 -47.09 -9.27 2.43
N VAL A 90 -46.67 -8.00 2.32
CA VAL A 90 -47.29 -6.90 3.06
C VAL A 90 -48.58 -6.53 2.33
N VAL A 91 -49.71 -7.05 2.80
CA VAL A 91 -51.04 -6.63 2.32
C VAL A 91 -51.36 -5.28 2.96
N PRO A 92 -51.48 -4.18 2.19
CA PRO A 92 -51.92 -2.91 2.74
C PRO A 92 -53.37 -3.02 3.21
N GLU A 93 -53.65 -2.55 4.43
CA GLU A 93 -54.97 -2.62 5.10
C GLU A 93 -56.10 -1.89 4.34
N LYS A 94 -55.76 -1.09 3.32
CA LYS A 94 -56.74 -0.43 2.44
C LYS A 94 -56.42 -0.69 0.97
N PRO A 95 -57.42 -1.09 0.16
CA PRO A 95 -57.24 -1.14 -1.28
C PRO A 95 -56.99 0.27 -1.81
N LEU A 96 -55.91 0.43 -2.57
CA LEU A 96 -55.67 1.64 -3.36
C LEU A 96 -56.84 1.79 -4.34
N ARG A 97 -57.74 2.72 -4.01
CA ARG A 97 -58.89 3.12 -4.80
C ARG A 97 -58.39 3.57 -6.18
N ARG A 98 -58.47 2.68 -7.17
CA ARG A 98 -58.29 3.07 -8.59
C ARG A 98 -59.47 3.97 -8.98
N LYS A 99 -59.14 5.08 -9.63
CA LYS A 99 -60.09 6.00 -10.28
C LYS A 99 -60.95 5.26 -11.30
#